data_AF-A0A2L0ET92-F1
#
_entry.id   AF-A0A2L0ET92-F1
#
_cell.length_a   1.000
_cell.length_b   1.000
_cell.length_c   1.000
_cell.angle_alpha   90.00
_cell.angle_beta   90.00
_cell.angle_gamma   90.00
#
_symmetry.space_group_name_H-M   'P 1'
#
loop_
_entity.id
_entity.type
_entity.pdbx_description
1 polymer ?
#
loop_
_entity_poly.entity_id
_entity_poly.type
_entity_poly.pdbx_seq_one_letter_code
_entity_poly.pdbx_strand_id
1 'polypeptide(L)'
;MSLSGFFKSRRPETSSLPPAPTLTGAETKDGAPAPPPSPAVDFVAVLTAAGVTQEQRTKVQKAQELLRTLPPDTPALVKRAIVEAAFKAFDVPTQEIVAAASAEIEALKAFGRTGEEHTQRILAEGNQQIKLLEAKIAEVTASMNRAVAEQAMRAEATVAKMHEVQPVLQFFTPESPAPQPQEARNGTAGAGSENGASDGGVEVQWEADR
;
A
#
# COMPACT_ATOMS: atom_id res chain seq x y z
N MET A 1 -53.12 -34.25 33.87
CA MET A 1 -51.64 -34.12 33.83
C MET A 1 -51.33 -33.13 32.72
N SER A 2 -51.41 -31.83 32.93
CA SER A 2 -50.36 -30.91 33.46
C SER A 2 -48.98 -31.14 32.85
N LEU A 3 -48.58 -30.25 31.94
CA LEU A 3 -47.19 -29.88 31.68
C LEU A 3 -47.13 -28.39 31.31
N SER A 4 -47.18 -27.57 32.34
CA SER A 4 -46.74 -26.18 32.34
C SER A 4 -45.21 -26.12 32.24
N GLY A 5 -44.70 -25.18 31.44
CA GLY A 5 -43.33 -24.67 31.56
C GLY A 5 -42.43 -24.97 30.36
N PHE A 6 -42.03 -23.91 29.66
CA PHE A 6 -40.68 -23.65 29.11
C PHE A 6 -40.72 -22.52 28.05
N PHE A 7 -41.46 -21.44 28.29
CA PHE A 7 -41.19 -20.16 27.61
C PHE A 7 -40.16 -19.38 28.43
N LYS A 8 -38.87 -19.64 28.19
CA LYS A 8 -37.78 -18.80 28.70
C LYS A 8 -36.69 -18.64 27.65
N SER A 9 -36.54 -17.40 27.21
CA SER A 9 -35.37 -16.78 26.59
C SER A 9 -34.83 -17.38 25.29
N ARG A 10 -35.08 -16.68 24.18
CA ARG A 10 -34.05 -16.00 23.37
C ARG A 10 -34.73 -15.22 22.23
N ARG A 11 -34.87 -13.91 22.40
CA ARG A 11 -34.77 -12.99 21.27
C ARG A 11 -33.28 -12.88 20.93
N PRO A 12 -32.85 -13.00 19.67
CA PRO A 12 -31.75 -12.20 19.17
C PRO A 12 -32.34 -10.84 18.79
N GLU A 13 -32.15 -9.79 19.59
CA GLU A 13 -31.05 -8.82 19.43
C GLU A 13 -30.83 -8.52 17.94
N THR A 14 -31.59 -7.56 17.40
CA THR A 14 -31.09 -6.20 17.09
C THR A 14 -29.88 -6.24 16.15
N SER A 15 -30.18 -5.90 14.90
CA SER A 15 -29.24 -5.53 13.84
C SER A 15 -28.19 -4.55 14.38
N SER A 16 -26.95 -5.04 14.57
CA SER A 16 -25.78 -4.19 14.83
C SER A 16 -24.92 -4.20 13.57
N LEU A 17 -25.23 -3.27 12.68
CA LEU A 17 -24.31 -2.84 11.62
C LEU A 17 -23.10 -2.16 12.28
N PRO A 18 -21.86 -2.41 11.82
CA PRO A 18 -20.72 -1.62 12.26
C PRO A 18 -20.96 -0.14 11.88
N PRO A 19 -20.61 0.83 12.75
CA PRO A 19 -20.77 2.24 12.43
C PRO A 19 -19.86 2.59 11.25
N ALA A 20 -20.46 3.11 10.19
CA ALA A 20 -19.74 3.78 9.12
C ALA A 20 -18.92 4.93 9.72
N PRO A 21 -17.65 5.14 9.31
CA PRO A 21 -16.90 6.31 9.72
C PRO A 21 -17.63 7.55 9.20
N THR A 22 -17.99 8.42 10.14
CA THR A 22 -18.61 9.72 9.90
C THR A 22 -17.72 10.55 8.99
N LEU A 23 -18.12 10.74 7.74
CA LEU A 23 -17.59 11.80 6.87
C LEU A 23 -18.18 13.13 7.34
N THR A 24 -17.61 13.67 8.42
CA THR A 24 -17.79 15.09 8.78
C THR A 24 -16.77 15.88 7.99
N GLY A 25 -17.27 16.74 7.09
CA GLY A 25 -16.46 17.61 6.26
C GLY A 25 -15.54 18.53 7.07
N ALA A 26 -14.30 18.64 6.60
CA ALA A 26 -13.49 19.83 6.76
C ALA A 26 -13.09 20.27 5.35
N GLU A 27 -13.82 21.23 4.79
CA GLU A 27 -13.30 22.06 3.71
C GLU A 27 -12.01 22.72 4.19
N THR A 28 -10.88 22.31 3.64
CA THR A 28 -9.73 23.19 3.45
C THR A 28 -9.18 22.90 2.05
N LYS A 29 -9.28 23.91 1.19
CA LYS A 29 -8.47 24.04 -0.02
C LYS A 29 -6.99 23.80 0.33
N ASP A 30 -6.28 23.16 -0.59
CA ASP A 30 -4.85 22.84 -0.54
C ASP A 30 -4.44 21.66 0.37
N GLY A 31 -4.91 20.46 0.00
CA GLY A 31 -4.55 19.19 0.64
C GLY A 31 -3.31 18.53 0.02
N ALA A 32 -2.12 19.06 0.32
CA ALA A 32 -0.95 18.17 0.38
C ALA A 32 -1.14 17.28 1.63
N PRO A 33 -1.08 15.94 1.53
CA PRO A 33 -1.14 15.10 2.71
C PRO A 33 0.00 15.51 3.64
N ALA A 34 -0.34 15.85 4.90
CA ALA A 34 0.64 16.17 5.91
C ALA A 34 1.67 15.03 5.98
N PRO A 35 2.99 15.32 5.99
CA PRO A 35 3.99 14.28 6.05
C PRO A 35 3.73 13.41 7.28
N PRO A 36 3.86 12.08 7.15
CA PRO A 36 3.68 11.19 8.30
C PRO A 36 4.64 11.61 9.43
N PRO A 37 4.23 11.45 10.70
CA PRO A 37 5.11 11.74 11.82
C PRO A 37 6.42 10.97 11.62
N SER A 38 7.54 11.70 11.59
CA SER A 38 8.85 11.08 11.41
C SER A 38 9.06 10.09 12.56
N PRO A 39 9.32 8.79 12.28
CA PRO A 39 9.63 7.87 13.35
C PRO A 39 10.86 8.39 14.09
N ALA A 40 10.80 8.41 15.41
CA ALA A 40 11.93 8.83 16.24
C ALA A 40 13.12 7.90 15.93
N VAL A 41 14.22 8.46 15.43
CA VAL A 41 15.45 7.70 15.14
C VAL A 41 16.12 7.33 16.45
N ASP A 42 16.30 6.04 16.70
CA ASP A 42 17.05 5.53 17.85
C ASP A 42 18.56 5.56 17.55
N PHE A 43 19.19 6.68 17.90
CA PHE A 43 20.64 6.85 17.73
C PHE A 43 21.47 5.91 18.61
N VAL A 44 20.95 5.42 19.73
CA VAL A 44 21.67 4.48 20.59
C VAL A 44 21.77 3.12 19.88
N ALA A 45 20.69 2.68 19.26
CA ALA A 45 20.68 1.48 18.43
C ALA A 45 21.62 1.64 17.22
N VAL A 46 21.59 2.77 16.52
CA VAL A 46 22.48 3.05 15.37
C VAL A 46 23.95 2.97 15.75
N LEU A 47 24.34 3.64 16.84
CA LEU A 47 25.72 3.64 17.31
C LEU A 47 26.15 2.25 17.80
N THR A 48 25.26 1.50 18.44
CA THR A 48 25.53 0.12 18.88
C THR A 48 25.72 -0.82 17.69
N ALA A 49 24.89 -0.70 16.65
CA ALA A 49 24.99 -1.47 15.43
C ALA A 49 26.30 -1.19 14.67
N ALA A 50 26.81 0.03 14.77
CA ALA A 50 28.10 0.43 14.21
C ALA A 50 29.32 0.03 15.08
N GLY A 51 29.10 -0.64 16.22
CA GLY A 51 30.17 -1.11 17.10
C GLY A 51 30.68 -0.07 18.10
N VAL A 52 30.03 1.10 18.24
CA VAL A 52 30.38 2.09 19.26
C VAL A 52 29.85 1.61 20.61
N THR A 53 30.76 1.39 21.57
CA THR A 53 30.40 0.85 22.88
C THR A 53 29.74 1.89 23.78
N GLN A 54 29.01 1.44 24.80
CA GLN A 54 28.38 2.33 25.78
C GLN A 54 29.41 3.19 26.54
N GLU A 55 30.59 2.66 26.82
CA GLU A 55 31.66 3.40 27.48
C GLU A 55 32.20 4.55 26.61
N GLN A 56 32.40 4.29 25.31
CA GLN A 56 32.80 5.31 24.34
C GLN A 56 31.75 6.43 24.27
N ARG A 57 30.47 6.09 24.17
CA ARG A 57 29.36 7.06 24.19
C ARG A 57 29.32 7.89 25.46
N THR A 58 29.55 7.25 26.61
CA THR A 58 29.56 7.94 27.91
C THR A 58 30.71 8.94 28.01
N LYS A 59 31.90 8.59 27.49
CA LYS A 59 33.05 9.49 27.42
C LYS A 59 32.74 10.72 26.54
N VAL A 60 32.12 10.52 25.38
CA VAL A 60 31.70 11.60 24.49
C VAL A 60 30.62 12.48 25.13
N GLN A 61 29.64 11.88 25.81
CA GLN A 61 28.58 12.61 26.50
C GLN A 61 29.13 13.52 27.61
N LYS A 62 30.04 13.00 28.46
CA LYS A 62 30.71 13.79 29.49
C LYS A 62 31.52 14.93 28.88
N ALA A 63 32.13 14.70 27.73
CA ALA A 63 32.86 15.74 27.02
C ALA A 63 31.94 16.85 26.49
N GLN A 64 30.78 16.48 25.92
CA GLN A 64 29.77 17.45 25.48
C GLN A 64 29.20 18.25 26.65
N GLU A 65 28.94 17.61 27.78
CA GLU A 65 28.44 18.27 28.99
C GLU A 65 29.45 19.30 29.51
N LEU A 66 30.72 18.91 29.62
CA LEU A 66 31.79 19.83 30.03
C LEU A 66 31.89 21.02 29.06
N LEU A 67 31.86 20.78 27.75
CA LEU A 67 31.89 21.85 26.75
C LEU A 67 30.68 22.79 26.85
N ARG A 68 29.51 22.29 27.22
CA ARG A 68 28.29 23.11 27.44
C ARG A 68 28.38 23.97 28.70
N THR A 69 29.09 23.52 29.73
CA THR A 69 29.27 24.30 30.96
C THR A 69 30.25 25.47 30.82
N LEU A 70 31.07 25.49 29.75
CA LEU A 70 32.02 26.56 29.50
C LEU A 70 31.32 27.81 28.90
N PRO A 71 31.69 29.03 29.33
CA PRO A 71 31.14 30.25 28.76
C PRO A 71 31.36 30.32 27.24
N PRO A 72 30.35 30.77 26.46
CA PRO A 72 30.47 30.84 25.01
C PRO A 72 31.56 31.80 24.54
N ASP A 73 31.81 32.89 25.29
CA ASP A 73 32.80 33.93 24.96
C ASP A 73 34.27 33.55 25.25
N THR A 74 34.52 32.38 25.85
CA THR A 74 35.90 31.97 26.14
C THR A 74 36.67 31.65 24.84
N PRO A 75 37.89 32.17 24.64
CA PRO A 75 38.71 31.84 23.46
C PRO A 75 38.95 30.33 23.31
N ALA A 76 38.96 29.84 22.07
CA ALA A 76 39.06 28.40 21.78
C ALA A 76 40.29 27.72 22.40
N LEU A 77 41.44 28.42 22.42
CA LEU A 77 42.66 27.92 23.04
C LEU A 77 42.51 27.71 24.55
N VAL A 78 41.82 28.64 25.24
CA VAL A 78 41.58 28.56 26.67
C VAL A 78 40.56 27.47 26.99
N LYS A 79 39.48 27.35 26.18
CA LYS A 79 38.52 26.24 26.29
C LYS A 79 39.21 24.88 26.17
N ARG A 80 40.09 24.72 25.17
CA ARG A 80 40.84 23.48 24.97
C ARG A 80 41.72 23.13 26.16
N ALA A 81 42.47 24.10 26.69
CA ALA A 81 43.33 23.88 27.85
C ALA A 81 42.52 23.48 29.11
N ILE A 82 41.36 24.09 29.35
CA ILE A 82 40.47 23.73 30.45
C ILE A 82 39.93 22.30 30.29
N VAL A 83 39.52 21.94 29.07
CA VAL A 83 38.99 20.61 28.76
C VAL A 83 40.06 19.52 28.87
N GLU A 84 41.28 19.77 28.36
CA GLU A 84 42.41 18.85 28.50
C GLU A 84 42.81 18.67 29.97
N ALA A 85 42.86 19.76 30.74
CA ALA A 85 43.15 19.70 32.18
C ALA A 85 42.06 18.95 32.96
N ALA A 86 40.79 19.16 32.62
CA ALA A 86 39.67 18.45 33.23
C ALA A 86 39.72 16.94 32.93
N PHE A 87 39.90 16.55 31.67
CA PHE A 87 40.00 15.12 31.33
C PHE A 87 41.21 14.43 31.95
N LYS A 88 42.34 15.14 32.04
CA LYS A 88 43.52 14.65 32.75
C LYS A 88 43.25 14.43 34.24
N ALA A 89 42.43 15.27 34.87
CA ALA A 89 42.03 15.11 36.27
C ALA A 89 41.06 13.93 36.49
N PHE A 90 40.31 13.53 35.46
CA PHE A 90 39.39 12.39 35.49
C PHE A 90 39.99 11.09 34.91
N ASP A 91 41.29 11.05 34.65
CA ASP A 91 42.01 9.92 34.06
C ASP A 91 41.39 9.41 32.74
N VAL A 92 40.75 10.32 31.98
CA VAL A 92 40.21 10.01 30.65
C VAL A 92 41.18 10.52 29.60
N PRO A 93 41.85 9.64 28.83
CA PRO A 93 42.76 10.09 27.79
C PRO A 93 41.97 10.81 26.68
N THR A 94 42.34 12.06 26.40
CA THR A 94 41.68 12.90 25.38
C THR A 94 41.67 12.24 24.00
N GLN A 95 42.70 11.44 23.69
CA GLN A 95 42.78 10.69 22.43
C GLN A 95 41.66 9.65 22.29
N GLU A 96 41.24 9.00 23.37
CA GLU A 96 40.11 8.05 23.31
C GLU A 96 38.78 8.76 23.10
N ILE A 97 38.61 9.98 23.63
CA ILE A 97 37.41 10.79 23.39
C ILE A 97 37.34 11.21 21.93
N VAL A 98 38.47 11.66 21.37
CA VAL A 98 38.55 12.03 19.95
C VAL A 98 38.27 10.83 19.05
N ALA A 99 38.84 9.66 19.37
CA ALA A 99 38.58 8.43 18.64
C ALA A 99 37.10 8.00 18.73
N ALA A 100 36.51 8.03 19.92
CA ALA A 100 35.09 7.72 20.14
C ALA A 100 34.16 8.68 19.38
N ALA A 101 34.41 9.99 19.47
CA ALA A 101 33.62 11.00 18.75
C ALA A 101 33.76 10.86 17.23
N SER A 102 34.94 10.51 16.73
CA SER A 102 35.16 10.25 15.30
C SER A 102 34.37 9.02 14.85
N ALA A 103 34.41 7.93 15.63
CA ALA A 103 33.65 6.72 15.35
C ALA A 103 32.13 6.96 15.37
N GLU A 104 31.61 7.77 16.30
CA GLU A 104 30.20 8.16 16.32
C GLU A 104 29.80 8.95 15.06
N ILE A 105 30.62 9.91 14.63
CA ILE A 105 30.36 10.68 13.40
C ILE A 105 30.35 9.76 12.17
N GLU A 106 31.32 8.86 12.06
CA GLU A 106 31.35 7.92 10.93
C GLU A 106 30.16 6.96 10.94
N ALA A 107 29.76 6.46 12.11
CA ALA A 107 28.57 5.63 12.26
C ALA A 107 27.30 6.35 11.81
N LEU A 108 27.11 7.60 12.22
CA LEU A 108 25.95 8.40 11.83
C LEU A 108 25.95 8.73 10.33
N LYS A 109 27.11 9.02 9.74
CA LYS A 109 27.25 9.23 8.29
C LYS A 109 26.91 7.95 7.52
N ALA A 110 27.42 6.81 7.96
CA ALA A 110 27.15 5.52 7.34
C ALA A 110 25.65 5.19 7.40
N PHE A 111 25.01 5.45 8.53
CA PHE A 111 23.56 5.29 8.67
C PHE A 111 22.78 6.18 7.70
N GLY A 112 23.13 7.46 7.60
CA GLY A 112 22.52 8.38 6.64
C GLY A 112 22.66 7.90 5.19
N ARG A 113 23.88 7.54 4.80
CA ARG A 113 24.18 7.00 3.46
C ARG A 113 23.38 5.73 3.15
N THR A 114 23.32 4.79 4.10
CA THR A 114 22.56 3.55 3.95
C THR A 114 21.07 3.83 3.78
N GLY A 115 20.53 4.80 4.52
CA GLY A 115 19.15 5.26 4.37
C GLY A 115 18.89 5.83 2.98
N GLU A 116 19.77 6.71 2.50
CA GLU A 116 19.68 7.29 1.15
C GLU A 116 19.74 6.22 0.05
N GLU A 117 20.69 5.30 0.13
CA GLU A 117 20.84 4.18 -0.82
C GLU A 117 19.61 3.27 -0.82
N HIS A 118 19.05 2.98 0.35
CA HIS A 118 17.84 2.18 0.47
C HIS A 118 16.63 2.89 -0.16
N THR A 119 16.44 4.19 0.13
CA THR A 119 15.37 4.98 -0.48
C THR A 119 15.54 5.06 -2.00
N GLN A 120 16.75 5.33 -2.49
CA GLN A 120 17.01 5.36 -3.94
C GLN A 120 16.70 4.02 -4.60
N ARG A 121 17.04 2.90 -3.95
CA ARG A 121 16.71 1.56 -4.45
C ARG A 121 15.21 1.35 -4.55
N ILE A 122 14.45 1.66 -3.49
CA ILE A 122 12.99 1.54 -3.49
C ILE A 122 12.37 2.39 -4.60
N LEU A 123 12.83 3.64 -4.77
CA LEU A 123 12.35 4.52 -5.82
C LEU A 123 12.66 3.97 -7.22
N ALA A 124 13.86 3.44 -7.43
CA ALA A 124 14.26 2.85 -8.71
C ALA A 124 13.41 1.61 -9.05
N GLU A 125 13.24 0.71 -8.07
CA GLU A 125 12.43 -0.50 -8.22
C GLU A 125 10.95 -0.17 -8.46
N GLY A 126 10.38 0.75 -7.67
CA GLY A 126 9.00 1.19 -7.84
C GLY A 126 8.76 1.82 -9.21
N ASN A 127 9.67 2.69 -9.68
CA ASN A 127 9.57 3.28 -11.02
C ASN A 127 9.67 2.24 -12.14
N GLN A 128 10.48 1.19 -11.97
CA GLN A 128 10.55 0.09 -12.92
C GLN A 128 9.24 -0.70 -12.96
N GLN A 129 8.66 -1.01 -11.80
CA GLN A 129 7.37 -1.70 -11.71
C GLN A 129 6.24 -0.89 -12.33
N ILE A 130 6.19 0.42 -12.09
CA ILE A 130 5.21 1.33 -12.72
C ILE A 130 5.29 1.23 -14.24
N LYS A 131 6.50 1.31 -14.81
CA LYS A 131 6.68 1.20 -16.27
C LYS A 131 6.19 -0.13 -16.83
N LEU A 132 6.45 -1.24 -16.12
CA LEU A 132 5.98 -2.57 -16.53
C LEU A 132 4.45 -2.65 -16.50
N LEU A 133 3.82 -2.11 -15.46
CA LEU A 133 2.37 -2.08 -15.33
C LEU A 133 1.72 -1.19 -16.40
N GLU A 134 2.30 -0.02 -16.68
CA GLU A 134 1.84 0.87 -17.75
C GLU A 134 1.91 0.20 -19.12
N ALA A 135 2.99 -0.51 -19.42
CA ALA A 135 3.12 -1.27 -20.66
C ALA A 135 2.05 -2.37 -20.77
N LYS A 136 1.78 -3.08 -19.67
CA LYS A 136 0.73 -4.12 -19.62
C LYS A 136 -0.66 -3.53 -19.79
N ILE A 137 -0.94 -2.38 -19.17
CA ILE A 137 -2.21 -1.65 -19.36
C ILE A 137 -2.37 -1.25 -20.82
N ALA A 138 -1.31 -0.73 -21.45
CA ALA A 138 -1.35 -0.34 -22.86
C ALA A 138 -1.62 -1.55 -23.78
N GLU A 139 -0.97 -2.69 -23.52
CA GLU A 139 -1.18 -3.93 -24.26
C GLU A 139 -2.62 -4.44 -24.15
N VAL A 140 -3.14 -4.55 -22.92
CA VAL A 140 -4.52 -4.99 -22.67
C VAL A 140 -5.51 -4.04 -23.35
N THR A 141 -5.30 -2.74 -23.24
CA THR A 141 -6.14 -1.73 -23.90
C THR A 141 -6.13 -1.89 -25.43
N ALA A 142 -4.96 -2.13 -26.02
CA ALA A 142 -4.83 -2.37 -27.46
C ALA A 142 -5.56 -3.64 -27.90
N SER A 143 -5.48 -4.71 -27.10
CA SER A 143 -6.21 -5.96 -27.33
C SER A 143 -7.73 -5.75 -27.27
N MET A 144 -8.22 -5.02 -26.27
CA MET A 144 -9.64 -4.67 -26.15
C MET A 144 -10.12 -3.87 -27.36
N ASN A 145 -9.38 -2.85 -27.77
CA ASN A 145 -9.73 -2.03 -28.94
C ASN A 145 -9.77 -2.87 -30.22
N ARG A 146 -8.84 -3.81 -30.40
CA ARG A 146 -8.86 -4.75 -31.53
C ARG A 146 -10.11 -5.63 -31.50
N ALA A 147 -10.45 -6.22 -30.36
CA ALA A 147 -11.63 -7.06 -30.22
C ALA A 147 -12.93 -6.30 -30.53
N VAL A 148 -13.04 -5.05 -30.09
CA VAL A 148 -14.17 -4.16 -30.40
C VAL A 148 -14.25 -3.87 -31.90
N ALA A 149 -13.13 -3.53 -32.54
CA ALA A 149 -13.09 -3.27 -33.97
C ALA A 149 -13.47 -4.51 -34.80
N GLU A 150 -12.95 -5.68 -34.43
CA GLU A 150 -13.32 -6.95 -35.06
C GLU A 150 -14.81 -7.28 -34.90
N GLN A 151 -15.38 -7.02 -33.73
CA GLN A 151 -16.79 -7.23 -33.48
C GLN A 151 -17.67 -6.30 -34.32
N ALA A 152 -17.28 -5.03 -34.47
CA ALA A 152 -17.97 -4.08 -35.33
C ALA A 152 -17.95 -4.55 -36.80
N MET A 153 -16.79 -4.98 -37.30
CA MET A 153 -16.68 -5.52 -38.67
C MET A 153 -17.56 -6.77 -38.87
N ARG A 154 -17.58 -7.69 -37.90
CA ARG A 154 -18.46 -8.89 -37.97
C ARG A 154 -19.94 -8.52 -37.97
N ALA A 155 -20.34 -7.57 -37.15
CA ALA A 155 -21.72 -7.10 -37.09
C ALA A 155 -22.15 -6.48 -38.42
N GLU A 156 -21.33 -5.58 -38.99
CA GLU A 156 -21.59 -4.96 -40.30
C GLU A 156 -21.68 -5.99 -41.42
N ALA A 157 -20.73 -6.93 -41.49
CA ALA A 157 -20.75 -8.00 -42.50
C ALA A 157 -21.99 -8.91 -42.37
N THR A 158 -22.41 -9.20 -41.14
CA THR A 158 -23.61 -10.02 -40.88
C THR A 158 -24.87 -9.27 -41.32
N VAL A 159 -25.00 -8.00 -40.96
CA VAL A 159 -26.13 -7.15 -41.37
C VAL A 159 -26.19 -7.03 -42.89
N ALA A 160 -25.05 -6.80 -43.55
CA ALA A 160 -24.97 -6.75 -45.01
C ALA A 160 -25.45 -8.07 -45.65
N LYS A 161 -25.03 -9.22 -45.11
CA LYS A 161 -25.46 -10.53 -45.62
C LYS A 161 -26.95 -10.79 -45.37
N MET A 162 -27.49 -10.36 -44.22
CA MET A 162 -28.93 -10.43 -43.94
C MET A 162 -29.73 -9.64 -44.98
N HIS A 163 -29.28 -8.44 -45.34
CA HIS A 163 -29.91 -7.65 -46.40
C HIS A 163 -29.82 -8.31 -47.78
N GLU A 164 -28.71 -8.99 -48.10
CA GLU A 164 -28.54 -9.71 -49.37
C GLU A 164 -29.53 -10.87 -49.53
N VAL A 165 -29.84 -11.59 -48.45
CA VAL A 165 -30.76 -12.75 -48.49
C VAL A 165 -32.23 -12.37 -48.31
N GLN A 166 -32.52 -11.18 -47.80
CA GLN A 166 -33.90 -10.70 -47.57
C GLN A 166 -34.79 -10.73 -48.84
N PRO A 167 -34.33 -10.35 -50.05
CA PRO A 167 -35.14 -10.43 -51.26
C PRO A 167 -35.52 -11.87 -51.63
N VAL A 168 -34.67 -12.85 -51.34
CA VAL A 168 -34.97 -14.27 -51.58
C VAL A 168 -36.15 -14.70 -50.70
N LEU A 169 -36.15 -14.31 -49.43
CA LEU A 169 -37.28 -14.54 -48.53
C LEU A 169 -38.54 -13.83 -49.06
N GLN A 170 -38.46 -12.55 -49.42
CA GLN A 170 -39.61 -11.81 -49.96
C GLN A 170 -40.19 -12.41 -51.25
N PHE A 171 -39.35 -13.01 -52.09
CA PHE A 171 -39.79 -13.70 -53.31
C PHE A 171 -40.61 -14.96 -53.01
N PHE A 172 -40.19 -15.77 -52.03
CA PHE A 172 -40.87 -17.02 -51.67
C PHE A 172 -41.97 -16.86 -50.61
N THR A 173 -41.97 -15.76 -49.86
CA THR A 173 -43.00 -15.42 -48.87
C THR A 173 -43.52 -13.99 -49.09
N PRO A 174 -44.31 -13.75 -50.16
CA PRO A 174 -44.87 -12.42 -50.43
C PRO A 174 -45.82 -11.94 -49.33
N GLU A 175 -46.26 -12.82 -48.43
CA GLU A 175 -46.97 -12.47 -47.21
C GLU A 175 -46.41 -13.25 -46.01
N SER A 176 -45.54 -12.59 -45.23
CA SER A 176 -45.33 -12.95 -43.83
C SER A 176 -45.30 -11.64 -43.02
N PRO A 177 -46.09 -11.52 -41.95
CA PRO A 177 -46.27 -10.26 -41.24
C PRO A 177 -44.94 -9.82 -40.60
N ALA A 178 -44.75 -8.50 -40.56
CA ALA A 178 -43.55 -7.80 -40.10
C ALA A 178 -42.90 -8.41 -38.83
N PRO A 179 -41.56 -8.29 -38.68
CA PRO A 179 -40.89 -8.69 -37.45
C PRO A 179 -41.49 -7.91 -36.29
N GLN A 180 -42.16 -8.61 -35.36
CA GLN A 180 -42.66 -7.99 -34.14
C GLN A 180 -41.46 -7.44 -33.36
N PRO A 181 -41.56 -6.23 -32.80
CA PRO A 181 -40.55 -5.74 -31.88
C PRO A 181 -40.46 -6.73 -30.73
N GLN A 182 -39.25 -7.25 -30.46
CA GLN A 182 -38.96 -8.02 -29.26
C GLN A 182 -39.31 -7.14 -28.06
N GLU A 183 -40.52 -7.34 -27.55
CA GLU A 183 -40.98 -6.79 -26.30
C GLU A 183 -40.03 -7.20 -25.18
N ALA A 184 -39.69 -6.18 -24.39
CA ALA A 184 -39.06 -6.26 -23.11
C ALA A 184 -39.39 -7.55 -22.34
N ARG A 185 -38.32 -8.21 -21.86
CA ARG A 185 -38.19 -8.69 -20.48
C ARG A 185 -39.48 -9.27 -19.86
N ASN A 186 -39.75 -10.55 -20.10
CA ASN A 186 -40.60 -11.32 -19.18
C ASN A 186 -39.72 -12.21 -18.30
N GLY A 187 -39.15 -11.59 -17.27
CA GLY A 187 -38.67 -12.29 -16.08
C GLY A 187 -39.87 -12.56 -15.17
N THR A 188 -40.55 -13.69 -15.39
CA THR A 188 -41.61 -14.17 -14.51
C THR A 188 -40.97 -14.68 -13.23
N ALA A 189 -41.19 -13.94 -12.15
CA ALA A 189 -41.05 -14.46 -10.79
C ALA A 189 -42.14 -15.50 -10.53
N GLY A 190 -41.78 -16.66 -9.96
CA GLY A 190 -42.73 -17.50 -9.23
C GLY A 190 -42.55 -19.01 -9.31
N ALA A 191 -41.77 -19.53 -8.36
CA ALA A 191 -42.10 -20.67 -7.48
C ALA A 191 -42.30 -22.11 -8.02
N GLY A 192 -41.66 -23.06 -7.31
CA GLY A 192 -41.99 -24.49 -7.28
C GLY A 192 -40.82 -25.37 -7.76
N SER A 193 -39.88 -25.74 -6.88
CA SER A 193 -39.91 -26.97 -6.07
C SER A 193 -39.74 -28.25 -6.92
N GLU A 194 -38.58 -28.90 -6.86
CA GLU A 194 -38.42 -30.28 -6.36
C GLU A 194 -37.01 -30.87 -6.58
N ASN A 195 -36.46 -31.33 -5.46
CA ASN A 195 -35.42 -32.33 -5.19
C ASN A 195 -34.76 -33.14 -6.33
N GLY A 196 -33.44 -33.31 -6.18
CA GLY A 196 -32.63 -34.39 -6.75
C GLY A 196 -31.15 -33.97 -6.78
N ALA A 197 -30.43 -34.06 -5.66
CA ALA A 197 -29.55 -35.17 -5.29
C ALA A 197 -28.29 -35.31 -6.17
N SER A 198 -27.13 -35.41 -5.49
CA SER A 198 -25.80 -35.91 -5.93
C SER A 198 -25.05 -35.04 -6.98
N ASP A 199 -23.73 -34.89 -7.01
CA ASP A 199 -22.57 -35.39 -6.25
C ASP A 199 -21.32 -34.75 -6.92
N GLY A 200 -20.24 -34.51 -6.17
CA GLY A 200 -18.91 -34.05 -6.66
C GLY A 200 -18.81 -32.55 -7.01
N GLY A 201 -17.98 -31.70 -6.38
CA GLY A 201 -16.68 -31.93 -5.77
C GLY A 201 -15.56 -31.75 -6.80
N VAL A 202 -15.16 -30.50 -7.12
CA VAL A 202 -13.76 -30.17 -7.49
C VAL A 202 -13.43 -28.75 -7.04
N GLU A 203 -12.53 -28.72 -6.08
CA GLU A 203 -11.71 -27.64 -5.55
C GLU A 203 -10.83 -27.03 -6.66
N VAL A 204 -10.94 -25.72 -6.91
CA VAL A 204 -10.03 -25.01 -7.81
C VAL A 204 -9.00 -24.27 -6.97
N GLN A 205 -7.89 -24.97 -6.78
CA GLN A 205 -6.66 -24.54 -6.15
C GLN A 205 -6.02 -23.42 -6.98
N TRP A 206 -5.86 -22.25 -6.37
CA TRP A 206 -5.04 -21.17 -6.90
C TRP A 206 -3.58 -21.53 -6.68
N GLU A 207 -2.83 -21.78 -7.76
CA GLU A 207 -1.37 -21.82 -7.70
C GLU A 207 -0.77 -20.77 -8.63
N ALA A 208 -0.02 -19.88 -7.97
CA ALA A 208 0.88 -18.93 -8.55
C ALA A 208 2.18 -19.63 -8.97
N ASP A 209 2.69 -19.21 -10.13
CA ASP A 209 4.10 -18.89 -10.42
C ASP A 209 5.21 -19.72 -9.73
N ARG A 210 5.93 -20.52 -10.54
CA ARG A 210 7.40 -20.48 -10.70
C ARG A 210 7.83 -21.04 -12.05
#